data_AF-A0A4R4FH59-F1
#
_entry.id   AF-A0A4R4FH59-F1
#
_cell.length_a   1.000
_cell.length_b   1.000
_cell.length_c   1.000
_cell.angle_alpha   90.00
_cell.angle_beta   90.00
_cell.angle_gamma   90.00
#
_symmetry.space_group_name_H-M   'P 1'
#
loop_
_entity.id
_entity.type
_entity.pdbx_description
1 polymer ?
#
loop_
_entity_poly.entity_id
_entity_poly.type
_entity_poly.pdbx_seq_one_letter_code
_entity_poly.pdbx_strand_id
1 'polypeptide(L)'
;MTDSDACSDTCVKGFVYDFKFTAKPFQYSTSADMIGWTIVLLPKAISIDIRENFKWLEEGWGRMKVNVKVGASEWRTSIWFDTKHDTYLLPLNAKIRKKENICFRHIGGVAMVNIIALTMPIIIGINGI
;
A
#
# COMPACT_ATOMS: atom_id res chain seq x y z
N MET A 1 34.84 -19.36 -28.00
CA MET A 1 33.75 -20.36 -27.99
C MET A 1 33.81 -21.04 -26.62
N THR A 2 33.05 -20.66 -25.61
CA THR A 2 31.74 -20.01 -25.56
C THR A 2 31.69 -19.03 -24.38
N ASP A 3 30.86 -18.01 -24.57
CA ASP A 3 30.63 -16.86 -23.71
C ASP A 3 29.99 -17.17 -22.36
N SER A 4 30.04 -16.12 -21.52
CA SER A 4 29.02 -15.72 -20.55
C SER A 4 28.72 -16.68 -19.39
N ASP A 5 29.10 -16.25 -18.18
CA ASP A 5 28.15 -16.10 -17.07
C ASP A 5 28.80 -15.26 -15.96
N ALA A 6 28.90 -13.95 -16.22
CA ALA A 6 29.02 -12.96 -15.16
C ALA A 6 27.66 -12.87 -14.46
N CYS A 7 27.36 -13.82 -13.57
CA CYS A 7 26.23 -13.70 -12.66
C CYS A 7 26.55 -12.57 -11.68
N SER A 8 26.10 -11.36 -11.98
CA SER A 8 26.15 -10.26 -11.03
C SER A 8 25.16 -10.59 -9.91
N ASP A 9 25.68 -11.24 -8.86
CA ASP A 9 25.03 -11.43 -7.57
C ASP A 9 24.80 -10.07 -6.89
N THR A 10 23.92 -9.25 -7.48
CA THR A 10 23.36 -8.10 -6.81
C THR A 10 22.26 -8.66 -5.92
N CYS A 11 22.64 -9.16 -4.75
CA CYS A 11 21.70 -9.52 -3.69
C CYS A 11 21.01 -8.23 -3.24
N VAL A 12 19.98 -7.83 -3.96
CA VAL A 12 19.06 -6.77 -3.57
C VAL A 12 18.33 -7.25 -2.33
N LYS A 13 18.93 -7.02 -1.14
CA LYS A 13 18.23 -7.10 0.15
C LYS A 13 17.21 -5.97 0.20
N GLY A 14 16.12 -6.13 -0.54
CA GLY A 14 14.92 -5.34 -0.33
C GLY A 14 14.37 -5.72 1.04
N PHE A 15 14.39 -4.78 1.98
CA PHE A 15 13.71 -4.98 3.25
C PHE A 15 12.20 -4.92 2.96
N VAL A 16 11.52 -6.06 3.15
CA VAL A 16 10.07 -6.14 3.05
C VAL A 16 9.50 -5.77 4.41
N TYR A 17 8.70 -4.72 4.45
CA TYR A 17 8.04 -4.28 5.68
C TYR A 17 6.55 -4.61 5.63
N ASP A 18 6.13 -5.45 6.58
CA ASP A 18 4.75 -5.91 6.72
C ASP A 18 4.03 -5.12 7.82
N PHE A 19 3.06 -4.30 7.42
CA PHE A 19 2.18 -3.55 8.32
C PHE A 19 0.80 -4.20 8.36
N LYS A 20 0.47 -4.83 9.48
CA LYS A 20 -0.83 -5.47 9.71
C LYS A 20 -1.72 -4.57 10.53
N PHE A 21 -2.88 -4.22 9.99
CA PHE A 21 -3.88 -3.48 10.75
C PHE A 21 -5.30 -3.83 10.35
N THR A 22 -6.21 -3.32 11.14
CA THR A 22 -7.63 -3.56 11.00
C THR A 22 -8.28 -2.19 10.90
N ALA A 23 -8.96 -1.92 9.78
CA ALA A 23 -9.57 -0.63 9.52
C ALA A 23 -10.97 -0.78 8.92
N LYS A 24 -11.78 0.26 9.14
CA LYS A 24 -13.13 0.32 8.57
C LYS A 24 -13.05 0.98 7.19
N PRO A 25 -13.46 0.28 6.12
CA PRO A 25 -13.62 0.92 4.82
C PRO A 25 -14.77 1.94 4.91
N PHE A 26 -14.58 3.10 4.28
CA PHE A 26 -15.61 4.10 4.10
C PHE A 26 -15.86 4.31 2.60
N GLN A 27 -17.09 4.70 2.25
CA GLN A 27 -17.47 4.96 0.88
C GLN A 27 -17.48 6.47 0.64
N TYR A 28 -16.67 6.91 -0.31
CA TYR A 28 -16.67 8.27 -0.82
C TYR A 28 -17.59 8.32 -2.04
N SER A 29 -18.82 8.78 -1.85
CA SER A 29 -19.82 8.95 -2.91
C SER A 29 -20.19 10.42 -3.06
N THR A 30 -20.14 10.94 -4.29
CA THR A 30 -20.60 12.30 -4.60
C THR A 30 -22.13 12.41 -4.60
N SER A 31 -22.85 11.29 -4.71
CA SER A 31 -24.32 11.21 -4.70
C SER A 31 -24.78 9.87 -4.15
N ALA A 32 -25.94 9.85 -3.47
CA ALA A 32 -26.46 8.66 -2.77
C ALA A 32 -26.72 7.46 -3.70
N ASP A 33 -27.03 7.72 -4.98
CA ASP A 33 -27.37 6.69 -5.97
C ASP A 33 -26.17 6.19 -6.80
N MET A 34 -24.96 6.69 -6.55
CA MET A 34 -23.75 6.28 -7.27
C MET A 34 -22.87 5.37 -6.44
N ILE A 35 -22.34 4.32 -7.07
CA ILE A 35 -21.34 3.42 -6.48
C ILE A 35 -20.04 4.20 -6.30
N GLY A 36 -19.91 4.86 -5.14
CA GLY A 36 -18.72 5.63 -4.77
C GLY A 36 -17.45 4.80 -4.64
N TRP A 37 -16.32 5.51 -4.59
CA TRP A 37 -15.01 4.93 -4.32
C TRP A 37 -14.96 4.42 -2.89
N THR A 38 -14.50 3.19 -2.67
CA THR A 38 -14.18 2.75 -1.31
C THR A 38 -12.76 3.10 -0.99
N ILE A 39 -12.58 3.71 0.17
CA ILE A 39 -11.29 4.08 0.69
C ILE A 39 -11.18 3.50 2.10
N VAL A 40 -9.97 3.12 2.48
CA VAL A 40 -9.62 2.67 3.82
C VAL A 40 -8.61 3.65 4.40
N LEU A 41 -8.86 4.14 5.60
CA LEU A 41 -7.90 4.96 6.34
C LEU A 41 -6.95 4.04 7.12
N LEU A 42 -5.65 4.29 7.01
CA LEU A 42 -4.67 3.64 7.87
C LEU A 42 -4.74 4.24 9.28
N PRO A 43 -4.50 3.44 10.33
CA PRO A 43 -4.29 3.98 11.68
C PRO A 43 -3.17 5.02 11.68
N LYS A 44 -3.33 6.06 12.50
CA LYS A 44 -2.37 7.17 12.57
C LYS A 44 -0.96 6.71 12.94
N ALA A 45 -0.83 5.81 13.91
CA ALA A 45 0.46 5.25 14.33
C ALA A 45 1.22 4.63 13.15
N ILE A 46 0.57 3.74 12.40
CA ILE A 46 1.16 3.08 11.22
C ILE A 46 1.44 4.08 10.11
N SER A 47 0.58 5.08 9.93
CA SER A 47 0.82 6.13 8.93
C SER A 47 2.06 6.95 9.25
N ILE A 48 2.29 7.27 10.52
CA ILE A 48 3.52 7.94 10.97
C ILE A 48 4.72 7.02 10.76
N ASP A 49 4.65 5.77 11.19
CA ASP A 49 5.73 4.79 11.00
C ASP A 49 6.12 4.64 9.52
N ILE A 50 5.14 4.48 8.64
CA ILE A 50 5.37 4.38 7.20
C ILE A 50 6.02 5.67 6.69
N ARG A 51 5.55 6.84 7.12
CA ARG A 51 6.09 8.10 6.66
C ARG A 51 7.52 8.30 7.16
N GLU A 52 7.82 8.04 8.42
CA GLU A 52 9.17 8.21 8.96
C GLU A 52 10.19 7.30 8.25
N ASN A 53 9.79 6.07 7.92
CA ASN A 53 10.68 5.10 7.27
C ASN A 53 10.73 5.21 5.74
N PHE A 54 9.65 5.66 5.10
CA PHE A 54 9.48 5.62 3.63
C PHE A 54 9.10 6.96 3.00
N LYS A 55 9.15 8.08 3.71
CA LYS A 55 8.89 9.41 3.11
C LYS A 55 9.75 9.70 1.88
N TRP A 56 10.95 9.14 1.81
CA TRP A 56 11.83 9.27 0.65
C TRP A 56 11.35 8.48 -0.58
N LEU A 57 10.46 7.48 -0.41
CA LEU A 57 9.77 6.76 -1.49
C LEU A 57 8.46 7.43 -1.91
N GLU A 58 8.00 8.47 -1.20
CA GLU A 58 6.84 9.23 -1.62
C GLU A 58 7.15 9.96 -2.93
N GLU A 59 6.35 9.67 -3.96
CA GLU A 59 6.28 10.47 -5.17
C GLU A 59 5.49 11.75 -4.88
N GLY A 60 5.43 12.66 -5.87
CA GLY A 60 4.67 13.91 -5.76
C GLY A 60 3.25 13.69 -5.22
N TRP A 61 2.80 14.61 -4.37
CA TRP A 61 1.49 14.57 -3.68
C TRP A 61 1.34 13.47 -2.61
N GLY A 62 2.45 12.98 -2.04
CA GLY A 62 2.41 11.97 -0.97
C GLY A 62 1.93 10.61 -1.46
N ARG A 63 2.14 10.32 -2.75
CA ARG A 63 1.74 9.06 -3.38
C ARG A 63 2.84 8.03 -3.15
N MET A 64 2.49 6.87 -2.63
CA MET A 64 3.45 5.78 -2.42
C MET A 64 2.91 4.49 -3.04
N LYS A 65 3.77 3.75 -3.75
CA LYS A 65 3.44 2.43 -4.30
C LYS A 65 3.61 1.37 -3.22
N VAL A 66 2.58 0.56 -3.02
CA VAL A 66 2.55 -0.50 -2.01
C VAL A 66 1.90 -1.75 -2.57
N ASN A 67 2.25 -2.90 -2.01
CA ASN A 67 1.52 -4.14 -2.25
C ASN A 67 0.55 -4.35 -1.09
N VAL A 68 -0.73 -4.48 -1.38
CA VAL A 68 -1.76 -4.60 -0.35
C VAL A 68 -2.34 -5.98 -0.42
N LYS A 69 -2.53 -6.59 0.75
CA LYS A 69 -3.15 -7.88 0.94
C LYS A 69 -4.32 -7.75 1.89
N VAL A 70 -5.52 -8.08 1.41
CA VAL A 70 -6.74 -8.13 2.21
C VAL A 70 -7.28 -9.54 2.12
N GLY A 71 -7.33 -10.23 3.26
CA GLY A 71 -7.69 -11.65 3.33
C GLY A 71 -6.79 -12.51 2.43
N ALA A 72 -7.39 -13.13 1.41
CA ALA A 72 -6.69 -13.99 0.44
C ALA A 72 -6.29 -13.25 -0.85
N SER A 73 -6.63 -11.97 -0.98
CA SER A 73 -6.40 -11.18 -2.19
C SER A 73 -5.25 -10.22 -2.00
N GLU A 74 -4.27 -10.26 -2.91
CA GLU A 74 -3.15 -9.32 -2.95
C GLU A 74 -3.10 -8.58 -4.28
N TRP A 75 -2.75 -7.30 -4.23
CA TRP A 75 -2.60 -6.46 -5.41
C TRP A 75 -1.70 -5.27 -5.14
N ARG A 76 -1.04 -4.79 -6.19
CA ARG A 76 -0.26 -3.55 -6.16
C ARG A 76 -1.17 -2.35 -6.36
N THR A 77 -1.01 -1.35 -5.51
CA THR A 77 -1.77 -0.10 -5.58
C THR A 77 -0.91 1.07 -5.12
N SER A 78 -1.44 2.27 -5.26
CA SER A 78 -0.88 3.45 -4.61
C SER A 78 -1.74 3.85 -3.41
N ILE A 79 -1.08 4.30 -2.35
CA ILE A 79 -1.69 5.01 -1.23
C ILE A 79 -1.34 6.49 -1.34
N TRP A 80 -2.19 7.35 -0.79
CA TRP A 80 -1.97 8.80 -0.75
C TRP A 80 -1.98 9.29 0.67
N PHE A 81 -1.01 10.12 1.04
CA PHE A 81 -0.97 10.74 2.35
C PHE A 81 -1.93 11.94 2.41
N ASP A 82 -2.88 11.91 3.35
CA ASP A 82 -3.71 13.07 3.65
C ASP A 82 -3.04 13.93 4.74
N THR A 83 -2.59 15.12 4.36
CA THR A 83 -1.97 16.09 5.27
C THR A 83 -2.95 16.70 6.27
N LYS A 84 -4.27 16.60 6.05
CA LYS A 84 -5.27 17.12 7.00
C LYS A 84 -5.48 16.19 8.19
N HIS A 85 -5.38 14.89 7.94
CA HIS A 85 -5.65 13.86 8.94
C HIS A 85 -4.39 13.12 9.40
N ASP A 86 -3.24 13.37 8.76
CA ASP A 86 -1.97 12.66 8.95
C ASP A 86 -2.12 11.14 8.79
N THR A 87 -2.92 10.72 7.82
CA THR A 87 -3.21 9.31 7.55
C THR A 87 -3.09 8.99 6.08
N TYR A 88 -2.65 7.77 5.76
CA TYR A 88 -2.75 7.30 4.39
C TYR A 88 -4.16 6.85 4.02
N LEU A 89 -4.53 7.18 2.79
CA LEU A 89 -5.74 6.77 2.10
C LEU A 89 -5.41 5.62 1.17
N LEU A 90 -6.04 4.47 1.41
CA LEU A 90 -5.92 3.29 0.56
C LEU A 90 -7.19 3.11 -0.27
N PRO A 91 -7.15 3.26 -1.60
CA PRO A 91 -8.28 2.92 -2.45
C PRO A 91 -8.49 1.41 -2.47
N LEU A 92 -9.74 0.97 -2.30
CA LEU A 92 -10.10 -0.44 -2.37
C LEU A 92 -10.87 -0.73 -3.67
N ASN A 93 -10.33 -1.62 -4.49
CA ASN A 93 -10.93 -1.97 -5.78
C ASN A 93 -12.27 -2.72 -5.60
N ALA A 94 -13.25 -2.43 -6.46
CA ALA A 94 -14.52 -3.16 -6.54
C ALA A 94 -14.35 -4.67 -6.71
N LYS A 95 -13.38 -5.11 -7.52
CA LYS A 95 -13.12 -6.55 -7.74
C LYS A 95 -12.72 -7.27 -6.44
N ILE A 96 -11.92 -6.61 -5.62
CA ILE A 96 -11.42 -7.17 -4.35
C ILE A 96 -12.53 -7.17 -3.30
N ARG A 97 -13.33 -6.10 -3.23
CA ARG A 97 -14.52 -6.07 -2.36
C ARG A 97 -15.46 -7.25 -2.62
N LYS A 98 -15.72 -7.56 -3.90
CA LYS A 98 -16.56 -8.71 -4.28
C LYS A 98 -15.91 -10.04 -3.90
N LYS A 99 -14.60 -10.18 -4.08
CA LYS A 99 -13.88 -11.42 -3.78
C LYS A 99 -13.80 -11.70 -2.27
N GLU A 100 -13.55 -10.69 -1.47
CA GLU A 100 -13.43 -10.78 0.00
C GLU A 100 -14.78 -10.57 0.72
N ASN A 101 -15.90 -10.48 -0.02
CA ASN A 101 -17.26 -10.23 0.51
C ASN A 101 -17.35 -9.03 1.49
N ILE A 102 -16.64 -7.95 1.19
CA ILE A 102 -16.61 -6.75 2.04
C ILE A 102 -17.91 -5.96 1.82
N CYS A 103 -18.83 -6.07 2.78
CA CYS A 103 -20.12 -5.37 2.78
C CYS A 103 -20.10 -4.14 3.70
N PHE A 104 -20.74 -3.04 3.27
CA PHE A 104 -20.91 -1.81 4.05
C PHE A 104 -22.13 -1.83 4.98
N ARG A 105 -22.94 -2.89 4.94
CA ARG A 105 -24.27 -2.87 5.56
C ARG A 105 -24.14 -2.99 7.09
N HIS A 106 -24.43 -1.87 7.74
CA HIS A 106 -24.73 -1.65 9.16
C HIS A 106 -24.07 -2.62 10.16
N ILE A 107 -23.10 -2.06 10.87
CA ILE A 107 -22.41 -2.62 12.07
C ILE A 107 -21.34 -3.66 11.71
N GLY A 108 -20.11 -3.20 11.51
CA GLY A 108 -18.94 -4.04 11.82
C GLY A 108 -18.23 -4.75 10.68
N GLY A 109 -18.37 -4.27 9.42
CA GLY A 109 -17.46 -4.68 8.35
C GLY A 109 -16.04 -4.16 8.61
N VAL A 110 -15.29 -4.81 9.49
CA VAL A 110 -13.90 -4.46 9.75
C VAL A 110 -13.02 -5.34 8.88
N ALA A 111 -12.34 -4.74 7.91
CA ALA A 111 -11.43 -5.47 7.04
C ALA A 111 -10.05 -5.48 7.68
N MET A 112 -9.47 -6.67 7.86
CA MET A 112 -8.05 -6.78 8.15
C MET A 112 -7.28 -6.50 6.85
N VAL A 113 -6.51 -5.42 6.86
CA VAL A 113 -5.68 -4.98 5.74
C VAL A 113 -4.23 -5.16 6.15
N ASN A 114 -3.54 -6.04 5.44
CA ASN A 114 -2.10 -6.17 5.52
C ASN A 114 -1.50 -5.35 4.38
N ILE A 115 -0.68 -4.36 4.70
CA ILE A 115 0.05 -3.58 3.71
C ILE A 115 1.51 -4.02 3.76
N ILE A 116 1.98 -4.51 2.63
CA ILE A 116 3.37 -4.86 2.40
C ILE A 116 3.99 -3.70 1.62
N ALA A 117 4.78 -2.89 2.30
CA ALA A 117 5.58 -1.85 1.64
C ALA A 117 6.81 -2.53 1.02
N LEU A 118 6.79 -2.67 -0.31
CA LEU A 118 7.95 -3.13 -1.06
C LEU A 118 8.81 -1.90 -1.34
N THR A 119 9.89 -1.74 -0.58
CA THR A 119 10.94 -0.80 -0.98
C THR A 119 11.49 -1.32 -2.30
N MET A 120 11.39 -0.54 -3.38
CA MET A 120 12.26 -0.82 -4.52
C MET A 120 13.70 -0.82 -3.98
N PRO A 121 14.55 -1.78 -4.38
CA PRO A 121 15.93 -1.74 -3.97
C PRO A 121 16.46 -0.36 -4.33
N ILE A 122 16.89 0.39 -3.31
CA ILE A 122 17.70 1.58 -3.54
C ILE A 122 18.89 1.03 -4.30
N ILE A 123 19.00 1.36 -5.58
CA ILE A 123 20.29 1.30 -6.25
C ILE A 123 21.07 2.40 -5.55
N ILE A 124 21.65 2.08 -4.38
CA ILE A 124 22.70 2.89 -3.81
C ILE A 124 23.78 2.71 -4.84
N GLY A 125 23.87 3.66 -5.78
CA GLY A 125 24.98 3.74 -6.69
C GLY A 125 26.21 3.76 -5.80
N ILE A 126 26.89 2.62 -5.75
CA ILE A 126 28.27 2.56 -5.34
C ILE A 126 28.97 3.57 -6.26
N ASN A 127 29.23 4.77 -5.73
CA ASN A 127 30.17 5.68 -6.33
C ASN A 127 31.50 4.95 -6.33
N GLY A 128 31.76 4.27 -7.45
CA GLY A 128 33.05 3.69 -7.75
C GLY A 128 33.98 4.82 -8.12
N ILE A 129 34.97 5.01 -7.24
CA ILE A 129 36.36 5.45 -7.52
C ILE A 129 36.53 6.96 -7.80
#